data_AF-A0A822BM97-F1
#
_entry.id   AF-A0A822BM97-F1
#
_cell.length_a   1.000
_cell.length_b   1.000
_cell.length_c   1.000
_cell.angle_alpha   90.00
_cell.angle_beta   90.00
_cell.angle_gamma   90.00
#
_symmetry.space_group_name_H-M   'P 1'
#
loop_
_entity.id
_entity.type
_entity.pdbx_description
1 polymer ?
#
loop_
_entity_poly.entity_id
_entity_poly.type
_entity_poly.pdbx_seq_one_letter_code
_entity_poly.pdbx_strand_id
1 'polypeptide(L)'
;SIYHAIADNLKKYLPLKNTFLKDLHVLDPASRTKQDSADTLIRVGRAIPKLLSNAEIDRIRYEFMMYAAETIDQSWYIKNKYHDSDDNNHTEYQQIDYYWNKTLSLTTSFGSPKFPTLSKIVKNILIISHGNLDAERGFSINEHIVTENRTLLSL
;
A
#
# COMPACT_ATOMS: atom_id res chain seq x y z
N SER A 1 14.55 17.12 -1.83
CA SER A 1 14.13 15.83 -1.24
C SER A 1 13.41 14.97 -2.25
N ILE A 2 13.72 13.67 -2.29
CA ILE A 2 13.03 12.65 -3.10
C ILE A 2 11.50 12.75 -2.92
N TYR A 3 11.06 13.06 -1.70
CA TYR A 3 9.65 13.31 -1.35
C TYR A 3 8.97 14.40 -2.20
N HIS A 4 9.62 15.54 -2.45
CA HIS A 4 9.07 16.61 -3.28
C HIS A 4 9.04 16.23 -4.76
N ALA A 5 10.08 15.56 -5.26
CA ALA A 5 10.11 15.10 -6.64
C ALA A 5 9.05 14.03 -6.93
N ILE A 6 8.74 13.17 -5.96
CA ILE A 6 7.68 12.18 -6.07
C ILE A 6 6.31 12.86 -5.97
N ALA A 7 6.09 13.75 -4.99
CA ALA A 7 4.83 14.48 -4.82
C ALA A 7 4.48 15.39 -6.02
N ASP A 8 5.46 16.11 -6.60
CA ASP A 8 5.24 16.99 -7.74
C ASP A 8 5.03 16.22 -9.05
N ASN A 9 5.65 15.04 -9.19
CA ASN A 9 5.34 14.14 -10.31
C ASN A 9 3.94 13.53 -10.16
N LEU A 10 3.54 13.14 -8.94
CA LEU A 10 2.20 12.60 -8.68
C LEU A 10 1.10 13.62 -9.01
N LYS A 11 1.28 14.90 -8.68
CA LYS A 11 0.36 15.97 -9.07
C LYS A 11 0.19 16.14 -10.58
N LYS A 12 1.23 15.87 -11.38
CA LYS A 12 1.17 15.93 -12.85
C LYS A 12 0.51 14.71 -13.51
N TYR A 13 0.46 13.57 -12.82
CA TYR A 13 -0.09 12.30 -13.33
C TYR A 13 -1.33 11.83 -12.56
N LEU A 14 -2.03 12.78 -11.92
CA LEU A 14 -3.18 12.54 -11.04
C LEU A 14 -4.56 12.32 -11.72
N PRO A 15 -4.74 12.01 -13.02
CA PRO A 15 -5.77 11.04 -13.32
C PRO A 15 -5.13 9.70 -12.96
N LEU A 16 -5.22 9.32 -11.68
CA LEU A 16 -4.94 7.97 -11.19
C LEU A 16 -5.61 7.01 -12.16
N LYS A 17 -4.84 6.42 -13.08
CA LYS A 17 -5.38 5.46 -14.02
C LYS A 17 -6.00 4.37 -13.16
N ASN A 18 -7.29 4.14 -13.35
CA ASN A 18 -8.10 3.21 -12.58
C ASN A 18 -7.42 1.84 -12.43
N THR A 19 -6.58 1.45 -13.40
CA THR A 19 -5.74 0.25 -13.38
C THR A 19 -4.64 0.25 -12.31
N PHE A 20 -3.97 1.36 -12.01
CA PHE A 20 -2.93 1.41 -10.98
C PHE A 20 -3.51 1.18 -9.57
N LEU A 21 -4.57 1.90 -9.23
CA LEU A 21 -5.27 1.72 -7.95
C LEU A 21 -5.86 0.31 -7.84
N LYS A 22 -6.43 -0.21 -8.93
CA LYS A 22 -6.85 -1.60 -9.00
C LYS A 22 -5.70 -2.54 -8.70
N ASP A 23 -4.52 -2.32 -9.29
CA ASP A 23 -3.36 -3.18 -9.11
C ASP A 23 -2.78 -3.14 -7.68
N LEU A 24 -3.09 -2.13 -6.85
CA LEU A 24 -2.64 -2.07 -5.46
C LEU A 24 -3.22 -3.19 -4.56
N HIS A 25 -4.30 -3.86 -4.99
CA HIS A 25 -4.84 -5.03 -4.29
C HIS A 25 -3.78 -6.15 -4.12
N VAL A 26 -2.72 -6.15 -4.93
CA VAL A 26 -1.60 -7.08 -4.83
C VAL A 26 -0.85 -7.00 -3.50
N LEU A 27 -0.98 -5.88 -2.79
CA LEU A 27 -0.37 -5.69 -1.47
C LEU A 27 -1.19 -6.28 -0.31
N ASP A 28 -2.41 -6.75 -0.58
CA ASP A 28 -3.23 -7.48 0.38
C ASP A 28 -2.58 -8.86 0.67
N PRO A 29 -2.40 -9.25 1.95
CA PRO A 29 -1.97 -10.60 2.32
C PRO A 29 -2.75 -11.73 1.60
N ALA A 30 -4.04 -11.53 1.33
CA ALA A 30 -4.88 -12.49 0.61
C ALA A 30 -4.55 -12.61 -0.88
N SER A 31 -3.93 -11.58 -1.48
CA SER A 31 -3.50 -11.62 -2.88
C SER A 31 -2.18 -12.35 -3.08
N ARG A 32 -1.41 -12.56 -2.00
CA ARG A 32 -0.08 -13.19 -2.05
C ARG A 32 0.00 -14.50 -2.83
N THR A 33 -1.04 -15.33 -2.76
CA THR A 33 -1.08 -16.66 -3.39
C THR A 33 -1.74 -16.67 -4.77
N LYS A 34 -2.19 -15.52 -5.28
CA LYS A 34 -2.84 -15.43 -6.59
C LYS A 34 -1.79 -15.49 -7.70
N GLN A 35 -2.12 -16.21 -8.77
CA GLN A 35 -1.22 -16.49 -9.88
C GLN A 35 -0.72 -15.24 -10.61
N ASP A 36 -1.54 -14.19 -10.68
CA ASP A 36 -1.26 -12.94 -11.40
C ASP A 36 -0.54 -11.88 -10.55
N SER A 37 -0.37 -12.13 -9.24
CA SER A 37 0.12 -11.11 -8.32
C SER A 37 1.56 -10.67 -8.59
N ALA A 38 2.43 -11.56 -9.03
CA ALA A 38 3.78 -11.17 -9.42
C ALA A 38 3.77 -10.18 -10.60
N ASP A 39 2.95 -10.43 -11.61
CA ASP A 39 2.83 -9.56 -12.79
C ASP A 39 2.14 -8.24 -12.45
N THR A 40 1.12 -8.28 -11.58
CA THR A 40 0.46 -7.09 -11.05
C THR A 40 1.45 -6.21 -10.30
N LEU A 41 2.30 -6.79 -9.44
CA LEU A 41 3.33 -6.02 -8.74
C LEU A 41 4.37 -5.40 -9.68
N ILE A 42 4.74 -6.10 -10.75
CA ILE A 42 5.63 -5.53 -11.78
C ILE A 42 4.98 -4.32 -12.44
N ARG A 43 3.68 -4.38 -12.77
CA ARG A 43 2.95 -3.23 -13.33
C ARG A 43 2.95 -2.04 -12.38
N VAL A 44 2.72 -2.29 -11.08
CA VAL A 44 2.80 -1.26 -10.03
C VAL A 44 4.20 -0.65 -9.97
N GLY A 45 5.25 -1.48 -9.94
CA GLY A 45 6.64 -1.01 -9.91
C GLY A 45 7.03 -0.17 -11.15
N ARG A 46 6.49 -0.51 -12.33
CA ARG A 46 6.68 0.26 -13.58
C ARG A 46 5.89 1.55 -13.62
N ALA A 47 4.76 1.61 -12.92
CA ALA A 47 3.90 2.79 -12.92
C ALA A 47 4.50 3.96 -12.12
N ILE A 48 5.43 3.70 -11.19
CA ILE A 48 6.10 4.74 -10.39
C ILE A 48 7.44 5.11 -11.05
N PRO A 49 7.57 6.29 -11.67
CA PRO A 49 8.77 6.67 -12.41
C PRO A 49 9.99 6.72 -11.50
N LYS A 50 11.12 6.19 -11.98
CA LYS A 50 12.43 6.20 -11.31
C LYS A 50 12.47 5.47 -9.96
N LEU A 51 11.43 4.73 -9.60
CA LEU A 51 11.43 3.95 -8.37
C LEU A 51 12.39 2.75 -8.46
N LEU A 52 12.32 2.04 -9.59
CA LEU A 52 13.10 0.82 -9.85
C LEU A 52 13.91 0.98 -11.13
N SER A 53 15.13 0.48 -11.12
CA SER A 53 15.93 0.22 -12.32
C SER A 53 15.39 -1.00 -13.09
N ASN A 54 15.78 -1.15 -14.37
CA ASN A 54 15.40 -2.32 -15.17
C ASN A 54 15.82 -3.65 -14.51
N ALA A 55 17.01 -3.69 -13.91
CA ALA A 55 17.49 -4.87 -13.20
C ALA A 55 16.65 -5.20 -11.96
N GLU A 56 16.11 -4.19 -11.28
CA GLU A 56 15.21 -4.38 -10.14
C GLU A 56 13.81 -4.82 -10.56
N ILE A 57 13.35 -4.39 -11.74
CA ILE A 57 12.09 -4.87 -12.33
C ILE A 57 12.16 -6.37 -12.61
N ASP A 58 13.29 -6.88 -13.11
CA ASP A 58 13.43 -8.32 -13.34
C ASP A 58 13.55 -9.09 -12.00
N ARG A 59 14.19 -8.47 -11.00
CA ARG A 59 14.35 -9.05 -9.67
C ARG A 59 13.04 -9.14 -8.88
N ILE A 60 12.14 -8.17 -9.03
CA ILE A 60 10.93 -8.10 -8.20
C ILE A 60 10.04 -9.32 -8.37
N ARG A 61 10.01 -9.94 -9.56
CA ARG A 61 9.24 -11.17 -9.80
C ARG A 61 9.71 -12.28 -8.86
N TYR A 62 11.01 -12.55 -8.85
CA TYR A 62 11.60 -13.59 -8.01
C TYR A 62 11.43 -13.28 -6.53
N GLU A 63 11.62 -12.02 -6.15
CA GLU A 63 11.47 -11.59 -4.76
C GLU A 63 10.03 -11.74 -4.26
N PHE A 64 9.04 -11.42 -5.11
CA PHE A 64 7.65 -11.65 -4.80
C PHE A 64 7.31 -13.13 -4.66
N MET A 65 7.87 -13.99 -5.52
CA MET A 65 7.69 -15.44 -5.39
C MET A 65 8.27 -15.98 -4.08
N MET A 66 9.44 -15.48 -3.66
CA MET A 66 10.01 -15.83 -2.35
C MET A 66 9.11 -15.37 -1.20
N TYR A 67 8.59 -14.15 -1.27
CA TYR A 67 7.60 -13.65 -0.31
C TYR A 67 6.31 -14.49 -0.30
N ALA A 68 5.84 -14.93 -1.45
CA ALA A 68 4.64 -15.77 -1.57
C ALA A 68 4.83 -17.15 -0.94
N ALA A 69 6.04 -17.70 -1.00
CA ALA A 69 6.42 -18.96 -0.37
C ALA A 69 6.78 -18.81 1.12
N GLU A 70 6.95 -17.59 1.63
CA GLU A 70 7.34 -17.34 3.01
C GLU A 70 6.23 -17.76 3.98
N THR A 71 6.60 -18.37 5.11
CA THR A 71 5.64 -18.63 6.17
C THR A 71 5.39 -17.34 6.95
N ILE A 72 4.20 -16.78 6.81
CA ILE A 72 3.79 -15.54 7.49
C ILE A 72 2.76 -15.88 8.57
N ASP A 73 3.03 -15.41 9.78
CA ASP A 73 2.19 -15.63 10.95
C ASP A 73 0.82 -14.94 10.76
N GLN A 74 -0.26 -15.66 11.07
CA GLN A 74 -1.63 -15.14 10.95
C GLN A 74 -1.85 -13.89 11.81
N SER A 75 -1.19 -13.77 12.96
CA SER A 75 -1.27 -12.60 13.84
C SER A 75 -0.77 -11.32 13.19
N TRP A 76 -0.01 -11.41 12.10
CA TRP A 76 0.51 -10.25 11.38
C TRP A 76 -0.55 -9.57 10.51
N TYR A 77 -1.63 -10.29 10.15
CA TYR A 77 -2.72 -9.76 9.34
C TYR A 77 -4.11 -9.94 9.96
N ILE A 78 -4.28 -10.85 10.92
CA ILE A 78 -5.51 -11.00 11.72
C ILE A 78 -5.26 -10.47 13.13
N LYS A 79 -6.03 -9.47 13.53
CA LYS A 79 -5.99 -8.88 14.87
C LYS A 79 -6.90 -9.63 15.84
N ASN A 80 -8.13 -9.94 15.42
CA ASN A 80 -9.09 -10.66 16.26
C ASN A 80 -10.08 -11.46 15.42
N LYS A 81 -10.64 -12.51 16.00
CA LYS A 81 -11.80 -13.24 15.47
C LYS A 81 -12.84 -13.34 16.57
N TYR A 82 -14.05 -12.91 16.30
CA TYR A 82 -15.12 -12.90 17.30
C TYR A 82 -16.49 -13.16 16.66
N HIS A 83 -17.44 -13.57 17.49
CA HIS A 83 -18.86 -13.70 17.11
C HIS A 83 -19.60 -12.44 17.52
N ASP A 84 -20.50 -11.94 16.68
CA ASP A 84 -21.44 -10.89 17.08
C ASP A 84 -22.62 -11.47 17.88
N SER A 85 -23.57 -10.60 18.27
CA SER A 85 -24.78 -11.00 18.99
C SER A 85 -25.67 -11.99 18.22
N ASP A 86 -25.48 -12.07 16.91
CA ASP A 86 -26.28 -12.87 15.98
C ASP A 86 -25.51 -14.13 15.52
N ASP A 87 -24.43 -14.48 16.23
CA ASP A 87 -23.53 -15.62 15.97
C ASP A 87 -22.80 -15.56 14.60
N ASN A 88 -22.67 -14.38 14.00
CA ASN A 88 -21.89 -14.22 12.77
C ASN A 88 -20.40 -14.13 13.09
N ASN A 89 -19.59 -14.82 12.28
CA ASN A 89 -18.13 -14.78 12.37
C ASN A 89 -17.59 -13.45 11.80
N HIS A 90 -16.92 -12.67 12.65
CA HIS A 90 -16.19 -11.47 12.26
C HIS A 90 -14.69 -11.68 12.37
N THR A 91 -13.95 -11.13 11.42
CA THR A 91 -12.48 -11.09 11.44
C THR A 91 -12.04 -9.63 11.39
N GLU A 92 -11.37 -9.19 12.45
CA GLU A 92 -10.70 -7.90 12.50
C GLU A 92 -9.28 -8.06 11.96
N TYR A 93 -8.91 -7.27 10.95
CA TYR A 93 -7.59 -7.31 10.33
C TYR A 93 -6.63 -6.29 10.97
N GLN A 94 -5.33 -6.58 10.90
CA GLN A 94 -4.29 -5.62 11.27
C GLN A 94 -4.22 -4.48 10.26
N GLN A 95 -3.66 -3.34 10.68
CA GLN A 95 -3.33 -2.26 9.76
C GLN A 95 -2.30 -2.74 8.73
N ILE A 96 -2.46 -2.29 7.48
CA ILE A 96 -1.60 -2.71 6.36
C ILE A 96 -0.12 -2.36 6.61
N ASP A 97 0.15 -1.24 7.29
CA ASP A 97 1.51 -0.85 7.69
C ASP A 97 2.12 -1.83 8.69
N TYR A 98 1.33 -2.31 9.65
CA TYR A 98 1.80 -3.27 10.65
C TYR A 98 2.25 -4.57 9.98
N TYR A 99 1.42 -5.09 9.08
CA TYR A 99 1.71 -6.28 8.28
C TYR A 99 2.99 -6.14 7.47
N TRP A 100 3.11 -5.06 6.69
CA TRP A 100 4.25 -4.83 5.82
C TRP A 100 5.52 -4.52 6.60
N ASN A 101 5.44 -3.82 7.73
CA ASN A 101 6.60 -3.60 8.60
C ASN A 101 7.16 -4.94 9.10
N LYS A 102 6.31 -5.85 9.58
CA LYS A 102 6.75 -7.19 10.01
C LYS A 102 7.36 -8.00 8.87
N THR A 103 6.69 -8.02 7.72
CA THR A 103 7.14 -8.75 6.53
C THR A 103 8.49 -8.23 6.01
N LEU A 104 8.67 -6.91 5.93
CA LEU A 104 9.89 -6.29 5.42
C LEU A 104 11.03 -6.26 6.45
N SER A 105 10.76 -6.53 7.73
CA SER A 105 11.77 -6.75 8.76
C SER A 105 12.41 -8.14 8.71
N LEU A 106 11.88 -9.06 7.90
CA LEU A 106 12.47 -10.39 7.74
C LEU A 106 13.88 -10.30 7.13
N THR A 107 14.82 -11.00 7.74
CA THR A 107 16.22 -11.08 7.29
C THR A 107 16.59 -12.49 6.85
N THR A 108 17.56 -12.57 5.95
CA THR A 108 18.21 -13.83 5.59
C THR A 108 19.03 -14.34 6.77
N SER A 109 19.51 -15.58 6.69
CA SER A 109 20.45 -16.15 7.67
C SER A 109 21.73 -15.33 7.86
N PHE A 110 22.07 -14.47 6.89
CA PHE A 110 23.22 -13.56 6.92
C PHE A 110 22.86 -12.17 7.45
N GLY A 111 21.65 -11.94 7.95
CA GLY A 111 21.20 -10.66 8.50
C GLY A 111 20.85 -9.60 7.46
N SER A 112 20.87 -9.92 6.17
CA SER A 112 20.47 -8.99 5.10
C SER A 112 18.95 -8.99 4.91
N PRO A 113 18.31 -7.89 4.48
CA PRO A 113 16.87 -7.87 4.20
C PRO A 113 16.49 -8.96 3.19
N LYS A 114 15.45 -9.75 3.49
CA LYS A 114 14.96 -10.78 2.54
C LYS A 114 14.37 -10.17 1.28
N PHE A 115 13.68 -9.04 1.43
CA PHE A 115 12.89 -8.44 0.36
C PHE A 115 13.26 -6.96 0.12
N PRO A 116 14.48 -6.67 -0.39
CA PRO A 116 14.95 -5.30 -0.59
C PRO A 116 14.20 -4.54 -1.69
N THR A 117 13.89 -5.16 -2.84
CA THR A 117 13.23 -4.47 -3.96
C THR A 117 11.73 -4.29 -3.69
N LEU A 118 11.07 -5.30 -3.11
CA LEU A 118 9.70 -5.25 -2.63
C LEU A 118 9.54 -4.18 -1.56
N SER A 119 10.51 -4.06 -0.64
CA SER A 119 10.50 -3.01 0.39
C SER A 119 10.41 -1.61 -0.22
N LYS A 120 11.13 -1.35 -1.32
CA LYS A 120 11.07 -0.06 -2.02
C LYS A 120 9.67 0.22 -2.55
N ILE A 121 9.05 -0.75 -3.20
CA ILE A 121 7.70 -0.62 -3.78
C ILE A 121 6.67 -0.35 -2.68
N VAL A 122 6.61 -1.24 -1.69
CA VAL A 122 5.64 -1.20 -0.61
C VAL A 122 5.75 0.12 0.16
N LYS A 123 6.95 0.52 0.58
CA LYS A 123 7.15 1.77 1.33
C LYS A 123 6.70 2.99 0.54
N ASN A 124 7.02 3.06 -0.75
CA ASN A 124 6.61 4.20 -1.58
C ASN A 124 5.09 4.24 -1.75
N ILE A 125 4.44 3.09 -1.94
CA ILE A 125 2.97 3.03 -2.03
C ILE A 125 2.32 3.45 -0.73
N LEU A 126 2.77 2.94 0.41
CA LEU A 126 2.24 3.31 1.72
C LEU A 126 2.42 4.81 1.99
N ILE A 127 3.61 5.36 1.69
CA ILE A 127 3.85 6.80 1.77
C ILE A 127 2.88 7.59 0.90
N ILE A 128 2.61 7.13 -0.33
CA ILE A 128 1.66 7.77 -1.24
C ILE A 128 0.24 7.70 -0.68
N SER A 129 -0.19 6.54 -0.18
CA SER A 129 -1.51 6.34 0.43
C SER A 129 -1.71 7.27 1.63
N HIS A 130 -0.73 7.34 2.53
CA HIS A 130 -0.77 8.23 3.70
C HIS A 130 -0.75 9.71 3.30
N GLY A 131 0.12 10.10 2.36
CA GLY A 131 0.18 11.46 1.85
C GLY A 131 -1.11 11.92 1.15
N ASN A 132 -1.82 11.00 0.47
CA ASN A 132 -3.11 11.28 -0.13
C ASN A 132 -4.23 11.37 0.93
N LEU A 133 -4.22 10.49 1.94
CA LEU A 133 -5.17 10.55 3.06
C LEU A 133 -5.05 11.87 3.84
N ASP A 134 -3.84 12.35 4.09
CA ASP A 134 -3.62 13.63 4.76
C ASP A 134 -4.09 14.82 3.90
N ALA A 135 -3.88 14.75 2.58
CA ALA A 135 -4.37 15.76 1.66
C ALA A 135 -5.91 15.77 1.59
N GLU A 136 -6.55 14.60 1.45
CA GLU A 136 -8.01 14.45 1.43
C GLU A 136 -8.65 14.85 2.76
N ARG A 137 -8.02 14.53 3.89
CA ARG A 137 -8.44 15.02 5.21
C ARG A 137 -8.37 16.53 5.29
N GLY A 138 -7.30 17.14 4.79
CA GLY A 138 -7.16 18.60 4.70
C GLY A 138 -8.22 19.25 3.80
N PHE A 139 -8.56 18.61 2.67
CA PHE A 139 -9.64 19.07 1.79
C PHE A 139 -11.03 18.91 2.43
N SER A 140 -11.28 17.82 3.15
CA SER A 140 -12.56 17.58 3.85
C SER A 140 -12.77 18.54 5.03
N ILE A 141 -11.71 18.85 5.78
CA ILE A 141 -11.74 19.89 6.83
C ILE A 141 -12.05 21.26 6.21
N ASN A 142 -11.43 21.58 5.08
CA ASN A 142 -11.69 22.84 4.37
C ASN A 142 -13.07 22.87 3.71
N GLU A 143 -13.61 21.74 3.25
CA GLU A 143 -14.96 21.62 2.72
C GLU A 143 -16.00 21.90 3.82
N HIS A 144 -15.75 21.50 5.07
CA HIS A 144 -16.60 21.89 6.20
C HIS A 144 -16.57 23.40 6.44
N ILE A 145 -15.39 24.04 6.37
CA ILE A 145 -15.26 25.51 6.54
C ILE A 145 -15.92 26.27 5.38
N VAL A 146 -15.79 25.79 4.14
CA VAL A 146 -16.39 26.42 2.95
C VAL A 146 -17.91 26.21 2.93
N THR A 147 -18.40 25.05 3.39
CA THR A 147 -19.83 24.75 3.46
C THR A 147 -20.52 25.45 4.64
N GLU A 148 -19.89 25.54 5.81
CA GLU A 148 -20.43 26.27 6.98
C GLU A 148 -20.49 27.78 6.75
N ASN A 149 -19.52 28.37 6.03
CA ASN A 149 -19.57 29.78 5.66
C ASN A 149 -20.63 30.10 4.61
N ARG A 150 -21.17 29.11 3.89
CA ARG A 150 -22.29 29.30 2.97
C ARG A 150 -23.65 29.29 3.66
N THR A 151 -23.77 28.71 4.85
CA THR A 151 -25.01 28.75 5.64
C THR A 151 -25.18 30.02 6.48
N LEU A 152 -24.13 30.84 6.63
CA LEU A 152 -24.17 32.10 7.40
C LEU A 152 -24.27 33.37 6.53
N LEU A 153 -24.35 33.25 5.19
CA LEU A 153 -24.51 34.38 4.27
C LEU A 153 -25.90 34.44 3.61
N SER A 154 -26.90 33.78 4.20
CA SER A 154 -28.30 33.81 3.75
C SER A 154 -29.27 34.30 4.82
N LEU A 155 -28.86 35.27 5.65
CA LEU A 155 -29.77 36.08 6.48
C LEU A 155 -29.49 37.57 6.26
#